data_AF-A0A950KYI8-F1
#
_entry.id   AF-A0A950KYI8-F1
#
_cell.length_a   1.000
_cell.length_b   1.000
_cell.length_c   1.000
_cell.angle_alpha   90.00
_cell.angle_beta   90.00
_cell.angle_gamma   90.00
#
_symmetry.space_group_name_H-M   'P 1'
#
loop_
_entity.id
_entity.type
_entity.pdbx_description
1 polymer ?
#
loop_
_entity_poly.entity_id
_entity_poly.type
_entity_poly.pdbx_seq_one_letter_code
_entity_poly.pdbx_strand_id
1 'polypeptide(L)'
;GARWELPLQDIGRFQFALTTSRAASPQAIAALEHSAARFDRELVVECDPEARAETLRRIAAERQTVKKQLGAQDPDQLDVAQQIAQRVGRQSLFALLDAAMAARGLADLDELFTAAFVSNPRSGEFVKGHAIVLAELGLSPYRGQVVRNPTVFAGSTSKSRRTEHLIARLAFAQELWASLGYESVVLYRGMAAEGPLRALAPSSFLSATFSREVATEHFEGGPATKSAALWRQDVPVSRLVMTFLETRRMSSRFKEAEAVLLAEPRTGVF
;
A
#
# COMPACT_ATOMS: atom_id res chain seq x y z
N GLY A 1 -11.81 24.88 -4.44
CA GLY A 1 -10.39 24.72 -4.79
C GLY A 1 -9.82 23.52 -4.04
N ALA A 2 -8.91 22.77 -4.65
CA ALA A 2 -8.24 21.64 -4.01
C ALA A 2 -7.31 22.14 -2.88
N ARG A 3 -7.33 21.46 -1.73
CA ARG A 3 -6.42 21.71 -0.61
C ARG A 3 -5.31 20.66 -0.66
N TRP A 4 -4.07 21.11 -0.58
CA TRP A 4 -2.89 20.26 -0.61
C TRP A 4 -2.15 20.41 0.72
N GLU A 5 -1.97 19.32 1.44
CA GLU A 5 -1.10 19.28 2.62
C GLU A 5 0.32 18.95 2.13
N LEU A 6 1.26 19.87 2.36
CA LEU A 6 2.65 19.72 1.93
C LEU A 6 3.54 19.46 3.16
N PRO A 7 4.53 18.55 3.04
CA PRO A 7 5.58 18.46 4.03
C PRO A 7 6.34 19.79 4.12
N LEU A 8 6.59 20.27 5.34
CA LEU A 8 7.29 21.54 5.57
C LEU A 8 8.65 21.58 4.84
N GLN A 9 9.35 20.46 4.76
CA GLN A 9 10.64 20.35 4.06
C GLN A 9 10.55 20.63 2.55
N ASP A 10 9.38 20.49 1.94
CA ASP A 10 9.16 20.71 0.51
C ASP A 10 8.70 22.13 0.21
N ILE A 11 8.42 22.96 1.22
CA ILE A 11 7.86 24.31 1.02
C ILE A 11 8.76 25.19 0.14
N GLY A 12 10.08 25.01 0.21
CA GLY A 12 11.05 25.72 -0.62
C GLY A 12 11.00 25.34 -2.11
N ARG A 13 10.27 24.29 -2.47
CA ARG A 13 10.07 23.86 -3.87
C ARG A 13 8.88 24.54 -4.53
N PHE A 14 8.12 25.35 -3.80
CA PHE A 14 6.93 26.03 -4.30
C PHE A 14 7.16 27.54 -4.38
N GLN A 15 6.66 28.15 -5.44
CA GLN A 15 6.67 29.61 -5.61
C GLN A 15 5.39 30.19 -5.03
N PHE A 16 5.53 31.19 -4.16
CA PHE A 16 4.41 31.95 -3.61
C PHE A 16 4.36 33.32 -4.28
N ALA A 17 3.16 33.86 -4.48
CA ALA A 17 2.98 35.16 -5.11
C ALA A 17 3.70 36.26 -4.31
N LEU A 18 4.49 37.09 -5.00
CA LEU A 18 5.27 38.19 -4.42
C LEU A 18 4.43 39.19 -3.60
N THR A 19 3.11 39.22 -3.81
CA THR A 19 2.17 40.08 -3.10
C THR A 19 1.77 39.56 -1.70
N THR A 20 2.32 38.42 -1.27
CA THR A 20 2.09 37.88 0.08
C THR A 20 3.03 38.52 1.10
N SER A 21 2.53 39.53 1.81
CA SER A 21 3.31 40.41 2.69
C SER A 21 3.52 39.91 4.12
N ARG A 22 3.55 38.58 4.36
CA ARG A 22 3.75 38.04 5.72
C ARG A 22 4.83 36.98 5.73
N ALA A 23 6.07 37.43 5.90
CA ALA A 23 7.14 36.54 6.34
C ALA A 23 6.86 36.10 7.78
N ALA A 24 7.07 34.80 8.07
CA ALA A 24 7.01 34.30 9.44
C ALA A 24 8.11 34.97 10.28
N SER A 25 7.86 35.21 11.57
CA SER A 25 8.89 35.76 12.46
C SER A 25 10.07 34.78 12.59
N PRO A 26 11.29 35.25 12.89
CA PRO A 26 12.43 34.37 13.15
C PRO A 26 12.15 33.32 14.22
N GLN A 27 11.36 33.66 15.24
CA GLN A 27 10.91 32.72 16.27
C GLN A 27 9.98 31.65 15.71
N ALA A 28 9.05 32.02 14.82
CA ALA A 28 8.16 31.07 14.15
C ALA A 28 8.95 30.13 13.22
N ILE A 29 9.97 30.65 12.50
CA ILE A 29 10.87 29.85 11.68
C ILE A 29 11.66 28.87 12.55
N ALA A 30 12.30 29.35 13.63
CA ALA A 30 13.07 28.49 14.53
C ALA A 30 12.20 27.40 15.20
N ALA A 31 10.95 27.72 15.55
CA ALA A 31 10.00 26.73 16.08
C ALA A 31 9.60 25.68 15.04
N LEU A 32 9.44 26.08 13.77
CA LEU A 32 9.18 25.19 12.64
C LEU A 32 10.40 24.29 12.34
N GLU A 33 11.60 24.84 12.34
CA GLU A 33 12.86 24.09 12.17
C GLU A 33 13.09 23.09 13.31
N HIS A 34 12.85 23.50 14.56
CA HIS A 34 12.93 22.60 15.71
C HIS A 34 11.92 21.44 15.60
N SER A 35 10.70 21.75 15.17
CA SER A 35 9.67 20.74 14.91
C SER A 35 10.08 19.81 13.77
N ALA A 36 10.63 20.35 12.68
CA ALA A 36 11.13 19.58 11.55
C ALA A 36 12.23 18.61 12.00
N ALA A 37 13.25 19.08 12.71
CA ALA A 37 14.34 18.26 13.21
C ALA A 37 13.86 17.15 14.16
N ARG A 38 12.87 17.43 15.02
CA ARG A 38 12.26 16.43 15.90
C ARG A 38 11.61 15.28 15.12
N PHE A 39 10.94 15.59 14.01
CA PHE A 39 10.21 14.61 13.21
C PHE A 39 11.01 14.01 12.05
N ASP A 40 12.18 14.57 11.72
CA ASP A 40 13.13 14.02 10.76
C ASP A 40 13.97 12.87 11.35
N ARG A 41 13.69 12.47 12.59
CA ARG A 41 14.34 11.33 13.23
C ARG A 41 13.98 10.03 12.53
N GLU A 42 15.01 9.25 12.21
CA GLU A 42 14.86 7.90 11.68
C GLU A 42 14.23 6.97 12.72
N LEU A 43 13.31 6.16 12.25
CA LEU A 43 12.71 5.02 12.93
C LEU A 43 13.01 3.79 12.07
N VAL A 44 13.72 2.85 12.68
CA VAL A 44 13.96 1.52 12.14
C VAL A 44 13.20 0.52 12.99
N VAL A 45 12.36 -0.29 12.35
CA VAL A 45 11.71 -1.45 12.96
C VAL A 45 12.12 -2.68 12.17
N GLU A 46 12.95 -3.51 12.79
CA GLU A 46 13.38 -4.79 12.22
C GLU A 46 12.29 -5.85 12.40
N CYS A 47 12.29 -6.87 11.53
CA CYS A 47 11.37 -7.99 11.68
C CYS A 47 11.87 -8.98 12.73
N ASP A 48 11.07 -9.20 13.77
CA ASP A 48 11.28 -10.28 14.72
C ASP A 48 10.83 -11.64 14.11
N PRO A 49 11.72 -12.65 14.02
CA PRO A 49 11.36 -13.98 13.52
C PRO A 49 10.26 -14.69 14.32
N GLU A 50 10.17 -14.47 15.64
CA GLU A 50 9.14 -15.09 16.48
C GLU A 50 7.77 -14.46 16.21
N ALA A 51 7.72 -13.13 16.19
CA ALA A 51 6.53 -12.38 15.79
C ALA A 51 6.06 -12.76 14.37
N ARG A 52 7.00 -12.96 13.44
CA ARG A 52 6.71 -13.44 12.09
C ARG A 52 6.06 -14.81 12.11
N ALA A 53 6.62 -15.77 12.86
CA ALA A 53 6.08 -17.13 12.93
C ALA A 53 4.66 -17.17 13.51
N GLU A 54 4.40 -16.40 14.59
CA GLU A 54 3.06 -16.23 15.15
C GLU A 54 2.11 -15.60 14.13
N THR A 55 2.52 -14.51 13.48
CA THR A 55 1.68 -13.81 12.51
C THR A 55 1.31 -14.71 11.33
N LEU A 56 2.25 -15.49 10.79
CA LEU A 56 1.99 -16.44 9.71
C LEU A 56 1.00 -17.54 10.15
N ARG A 57 1.08 -18.02 11.39
CA ARG A 57 0.07 -18.94 11.94
C ARG A 57 -1.32 -18.31 12.00
N ARG A 58 -1.40 -17.05 12.45
CA ARG A 58 -2.68 -16.30 12.51
C ARG A 58 -3.26 -16.07 11.11
N ILE A 59 -2.45 -15.69 10.14
CA ILE A 59 -2.88 -15.57 8.73
C ILE A 59 -3.39 -16.92 8.22
N ALA A 60 -2.66 -18.01 8.45
CA ALA A 60 -3.08 -19.35 8.01
C ALA A 60 -4.43 -19.79 8.62
N ALA A 61 -4.65 -19.52 9.91
CA ALA A 61 -5.92 -19.78 10.57
C ALA A 61 -7.05 -18.92 9.96
N GLU A 62 -6.78 -17.65 9.74
CA GLU A 62 -7.73 -16.71 9.16
C GLU A 62 -8.12 -17.06 7.72
N ARG A 63 -7.17 -17.57 6.93
CA ARG A 63 -7.42 -18.10 5.59
C ARG A 63 -8.43 -19.24 5.59
N GLN A 64 -8.46 -20.10 6.61
CA GLN A 64 -9.49 -21.15 6.71
C GLN A 64 -10.89 -20.57 6.90
N THR A 65 -11.00 -19.43 7.60
CA THR A 65 -12.27 -18.71 7.73
C THR A 65 -12.69 -18.12 6.39
N VAL A 66 -11.78 -17.46 5.68
CA VAL A 66 -12.04 -16.90 4.34
C VAL A 66 -12.43 -17.99 3.35
N LYS A 67 -11.75 -19.13 3.36
CA LYS A 67 -12.04 -20.28 2.47
C LYS A 67 -13.49 -20.73 2.57
N LYS A 68 -14.02 -20.83 3.80
CA LYS A 68 -15.42 -21.20 4.03
C LYS A 68 -16.39 -20.14 3.51
N GLN A 69 -16.04 -18.86 3.60
CA GLN A 69 -16.83 -17.76 3.07
C GLN A 69 -16.83 -17.74 1.54
N LEU A 70 -15.66 -17.98 0.93
CA LEU A 70 -15.49 -18.08 -0.51
C LEU A 70 -16.22 -19.30 -1.08
N GLY A 71 -16.13 -20.47 -0.45
CA GLY A 71 -16.77 -21.70 -0.94
C GLY A 71 -18.30 -21.68 -0.96
N ALA A 72 -18.94 -20.66 -0.36
CA ALA A 72 -20.38 -20.41 -0.51
C ALA A 72 -20.72 -19.66 -1.82
N GLN A 73 -19.71 -19.16 -2.53
CA GLN A 73 -19.77 -18.55 -3.85
C GLN A 73 -19.03 -19.47 -4.82
N ASP A 74 -19.44 -19.57 -6.08
CA ASP A 74 -18.75 -20.39 -7.09
C ASP A 74 -17.60 -19.60 -7.74
N PRO A 75 -16.32 -19.84 -7.37
CA PRO A 75 -15.18 -19.14 -7.95
C PRO A 75 -14.87 -19.62 -9.37
N ASP A 76 -15.35 -20.80 -9.78
CA ASP A 76 -15.06 -21.42 -11.08
C ASP A 76 -15.67 -20.63 -12.24
N GLN A 77 -16.58 -19.70 -11.95
CA GLN A 77 -17.15 -18.76 -12.91
C GLN A 77 -16.38 -17.43 -13.01
N LEU A 78 -15.20 -17.31 -12.39
CA LEU A 78 -14.37 -16.12 -12.50
C LEU A 78 -13.32 -16.26 -13.60
N ASP A 79 -13.57 -15.59 -14.74
CA ASP A 79 -12.55 -15.35 -15.74
C ASP A 79 -11.61 -14.20 -15.29
N VAL A 80 -10.55 -14.58 -14.57
CA VAL A 80 -9.53 -13.64 -14.07
C VAL A 80 -8.84 -12.91 -15.23
N ALA A 81 -8.57 -13.60 -16.35
CA ALA A 81 -7.91 -13.00 -17.50
C ALA A 81 -8.77 -11.90 -18.11
N GLN A 82 -10.08 -12.12 -18.21
CA GLN A 82 -11.03 -11.09 -18.65
C GLN A 82 -11.07 -9.90 -17.67
N GLN A 83 -11.09 -10.13 -16.36
CA GLN A 83 -11.06 -9.04 -15.38
C GLN A 83 -9.78 -8.20 -15.46
N ILE A 84 -8.62 -8.84 -15.66
CA ILE A 84 -7.34 -8.15 -15.87
C ILE A 84 -7.39 -7.32 -17.15
N ALA A 85 -7.89 -7.88 -18.26
CA ALA A 85 -7.99 -7.18 -19.54
C ALA A 85 -8.93 -5.95 -19.45
N GLN A 86 -10.05 -6.09 -18.75
CA GLN A 86 -11.00 -4.99 -18.52
C GLN A 86 -10.54 -4.02 -17.43
N ARG A 87 -9.57 -4.42 -16.61
CA ARG A 87 -9.02 -3.68 -15.47
C ARG A 87 -10.12 -3.27 -14.47
N VAL A 88 -11.09 -4.16 -14.28
CA VAL A 88 -12.26 -3.97 -13.41
C VAL A 88 -12.35 -5.15 -12.45
N GLY A 89 -12.53 -4.86 -11.17
CA GLY A 89 -12.77 -5.88 -10.16
C GLY A 89 -14.23 -6.35 -10.14
N ARG A 90 -14.50 -7.40 -9.35
CA ARG A 90 -15.79 -8.08 -9.37
C ARG A 90 -16.68 -7.62 -8.23
N GLN A 91 -17.91 -7.20 -8.55
CA GLN A 91 -18.87 -6.70 -7.56
C GLN A 91 -19.18 -7.68 -6.43
N SER A 92 -19.29 -8.99 -6.74
CA SER A 92 -19.52 -10.01 -5.70
C SER A 92 -18.33 -10.14 -4.74
N LEU A 93 -17.09 -9.96 -5.24
CA LEU A 93 -15.89 -9.97 -4.41
C LEU A 93 -15.77 -8.71 -3.56
N PHE A 94 -16.18 -7.55 -4.08
CA PHE A 94 -16.28 -6.32 -3.27
C PHE A 94 -17.24 -6.52 -2.10
N ALA A 95 -18.44 -7.03 -2.35
CA ALA A 95 -19.42 -7.29 -1.31
C ALA A 95 -18.93 -8.32 -0.28
N LEU A 96 -18.19 -9.34 -0.73
CA LEU A 96 -17.63 -10.35 0.15
C LEU A 96 -16.52 -9.78 1.05
N LEU A 97 -15.62 -8.96 0.51
CA LEU A 97 -14.60 -8.28 1.29
C LEU A 97 -15.24 -7.30 2.29
N ASP A 98 -16.20 -6.49 1.83
CA ASP A 98 -16.93 -5.53 2.67
C ASP A 98 -17.58 -6.25 3.87
N ALA A 99 -18.25 -7.38 3.62
CA ALA A 99 -18.85 -8.21 4.66
C ALA A 99 -17.80 -8.83 5.61
N ALA A 100 -16.68 -9.32 5.07
CA ALA A 100 -15.61 -9.91 5.86
C ALA A 100 -14.96 -8.86 6.79
N MET A 101 -14.70 -7.66 6.31
CA MET A 101 -14.14 -6.57 7.12
C MET A 101 -15.17 -6.07 8.15
N ALA A 102 -16.44 -5.94 7.78
CA ALA A 102 -17.51 -5.51 8.67
C ALA A 102 -17.73 -6.49 9.83
N ALA A 103 -17.71 -7.80 9.57
CA ALA A 103 -17.85 -8.83 10.60
C ALA A 103 -16.76 -8.76 11.69
N ARG A 104 -15.62 -8.12 11.41
CA ARG A 104 -14.49 -7.91 12.33
C ARG A 104 -14.47 -6.50 12.93
N GLY A 105 -15.43 -5.64 12.55
CA GLY A 105 -15.43 -4.23 12.92
C GLY A 105 -14.25 -3.44 12.32
N LEU A 106 -13.78 -3.84 11.13
CA LEU A 106 -12.63 -3.27 10.43
C LEU A 106 -12.98 -2.54 9.12
N ALA A 107 -14.27 -2.48 8.76
CA ALA A 107 -14.70 -1.87 7.50
C ALA A 107 -14.29 -0.39 7.36
N ASP A 108 -14.39 0.37 8.46
CA ASP A 108 -13.93 1.77 8.52
C ASP A 108 -12.41 1.88 8.29
N LEU A 109 -11.63 0.97 8.88
CA LEU A 109 -10.19 0.97 8.76
C LEU A 109 -9.72 0.56 7.36
N ASP A 110 -10.39 -0.43 6.75
CA ASP A 110 -10.10 -0.86 5.39
C ASP A 110 -10.42 0.22 4.36
N GLU A 111 -11.54 0.91 4.53
CA GLU A 111 -11.93 2.04 3.69
C GLU A 111 -10.90 3.19 3.78
N LEU A 112 -10.48 3.54 5.00
CA LEU A 112 -9.42 4.54 5.20
C LEU A 112 -8.09 4.12 4.58
N PHE A 113 -7.70 2.85 4.74
CA PHE A 113 -6.44 2.35 4.20
C PHE A 113 -6.43 2.32 2.68
N THR A 114 -7.45 1.73 2.06
CA THR A 114 -7.55 1.63 0.60
C THR A 114 -7.67 3.01 -0.04
N ALA A 115 -8.42 3.95 0.55
CA ALA A 115 -8.50 5.32 0.07
C ALA A 115 -7.15 6.05 0.17
N ALA A 116 -6.46 5.96 1.31
CA ALA A 116 -5.15 6.58 1.50
C ALA A 116 -4.12 5.99 0.54
N PHE A 117 -4.03 4.66 0.45
CA PHE A 117 -3.05 3.97 -0.36
C PHE A 117 -3.21 4.24 -1.86
N VAL A 118 -4.44 4.15 -2.40
CA VAL A 118 -4.71 4.37 -3.83
C VAL A 118 -4.53 5.84 -4.22
N SER A 119 -4.82 6.77 -3.30
CA SER A 119 -4.67 8.20 -3.61
C SER A 119 -3.20 8.63 -3.64
N ASN A 120 -2.41 8.19 -2.66
CA ASN A 120 -0.98 8.43 -2.60
C ASN A 120 -0.30 7.46 -1.62
N PRO A 121 0.30 6.36 -2.09
CA PRO A 121 0.87 5.35 -1.21
C PRO A 121 2.09 5.85 -0.43
N ARG A 122 2.68 6.99 -0.83
CA ARG A 122 3.83 7.62 -0.19
C ARG A 122 3.47 8.86 0.64
N SER A 123 2.23 9.34 0.55
CA SER A 123 1.78 10.53 1.29
C SER A 123 0.75 10.10 2.32
N GLY A 124 1.17 10.12 3.58
CA GLY A 124 0.25 9.96 4.69
C GLY A 124 0.87 9.22 5.86
N GLU A 125 0.75 9.85 7.03
CA GLU A 125 1.05 9.23 8.33
C GLU A 125 0.21 7.95 8.55
N PHE A 126 -0.92 7.81 7.86
CA PHE A 126 -1.81 6.69 8.00
C PHE A 126 -1.27 5.37 7.38
N VAL A 127 -0.73 5.41 6.15
CA VAL A 127 -0.09 4.24 5.52
C VAL A 127 1.21 3.91 6.25
N LYS A 128 1.97 4.94 6.67
CA LYS A 128 3.14 4.78 7.56
C LYS A 128 2.77 3.99 8.82
N GLY A 129 1.65 4.30 9.46
CA GLY A 129 1.16 3.55 10.62
C GLY A 129 0.95 2.05 10.34
N HIS A 130 0.42 1.69 9.17
CA HIS A 130 0.31 0.28 8.75
C HIS A 130 1.69 -0.34 8.49
N ALA A 131 2.60 0.38 7.84
CA ALA A 131 3.95 -0.11 7.56
C ALA A 131 4.76 -0.40 8.84
N ILE A 132 4.62 0.45 9.86
CA ILE A 132 5.23 0.22 11.19
C ILE A 132 4.65 -1.05 11.83
N VAL A 133 3.32 -1.20 11.87
CA VAL A 133 2.69 -2.41 12.44
C VAL A 133 3.07 -3.66 11.65
N LEU A 134 3.20 -3.56 10.32
CA LEU A 134 3.65 -4.67 9.48
C LEU A 134 5.07 -5.14 9.83
N ALA A 135 5.95 -4.21 10.20
CA ALA A 135 7.28 -4.53 10.69
C ALA A 135 7.25 -5.16 12.08
N GLU A 136 6.40 -4.66 12.99
CA GLU A 136 6.17 -5.24 14.32
C GLU A 136 5.61 -6.67 14.25
N LEU A 137 4.85 -6.99 13.20
CA LEU A 137 4.39 -8.35 12.89
C LEU A 137 5.46 -9.25 12.26
N GLY A 138 6.67 -8.72 12.03
CA GLY A 138 7.78 -9.46 11.43
C GLY A 138 7.63 -9.72 9.93
N LEU A 139 6.70 -9.04 9.24
CA LEU A 139 6.37 -9.35 7.83
C LEU A 139 7.18 -8.54 6.82
N SER A 140 7.47 -7.28 7.08
CA SER A 140 8.35 -6.45 6.24
C SER A 140 8.95 -5.31 7.07
N PRO A 141 10.27 -5.07 7.03
CA PRO A 141 10.90 -4.07 7.89
C PRO A 141 10.42 -2.67 7.54
N TYR A 142 10.50 -1.78 8.52
CA TYR A 142 10.23 -0.36 8.33
C TYR A 142 11.53 0.44 8.51
N ARG A 143 11.87 1.25 7.52
CA ARG A 143 12.94 2.26 7.60
C ARG A 143 12.38 3.58 7.08
N GLY A 144 12.22 4.55 7.96
CA GLY A 144 11.66 5.85 7.59
C GLY A 144 11.65 6.81 8.77
N GLN A 145 10.89 7.89 8.69
CA GLN A 145 10.78 8.85 9.79
C GLN A 145 9.77 8.39 10.83
N VAL A 146 9.96 8.80 12.09
CA VAL A 146 8.94 8.70 13.14
C VAL A 146 7.58 9.26 12.70
N VAL A 147 6.50 8.80 13.32
CA VAL A 147 5.18 9.40 13.11
C VAL A 147 5.15 10.83 13.67
N ARG A 148 4.60 11.75 12.89
CA ARG A 148 4.44 13.17 13.24
C ARG A 148 3.26 13.38 14.17
N ASN A 149 2.19 12.62 13.94
CA ASN A 149 0.99 12.68 14.74
C ASN A 149 0.87 11.41 15.61
N PRO A 150 1.03 11.50 16.95
CA PRO A 150 0.89 10.33 17.82
C PRO A 150 -0.53 9.74 17.82
N THR A 151 -1.55 10.50 17.41
CA THR A 151 -2.92 9.97 17.32
C THR A 151 -3.10 8.97 16.17
N VAL A 152 -2.10 8.79 15.29
CA VAL A 152 -2.12 7.75 14.24
C VAL A 152 -2.36 6.35 14.81
N PHE A 153 -1.99 6.12 16.08
CA PHE A 153 -2.15 4.85 16.78
C PHE A 153 -3.21 4.89 17.88
N ALA A 154 -4.14 5.85 17.85
CA ALA A 154 -5.20 5.97 18.84
C ALA A 154 -6.58 5.52 18.29
N GLY A 155 -7.49 5.14 19.19
CA GLY A 155 -8.89 4.86 18.88
C GLY A 155 -9.09 3.83 17.75
N SER A 156 -9.86 4.20 16.72
CA SER A 156 -10.18 3.35 15.58
C SER A 156 -8.97 3.00 14.70
N THR A 157 -7.84 3.69 14.88
CA THR A 157 -6.61 3.47 14.12
C THR A 157 -5.48 2.91 14.99
N SER A 158 -5.83 2.29 16.12
CA SER A 158 -4.86 1.68 17.03
C SER A 158 -4.02 0.58 16.38
N LYS A 159 -2.83 0.33 16.93
CA LYS A 159 -1.95 -0.74 16.45
C LYS A 159 -2.64 -2.10 16.44
N SER A 160 -3.39 -2.43 17.50
CA SER A 160 -4.16 -3.67 17.57
C SER A 160 -5.19 -3.80 16.44
N ARG A 161 -5.96 -2.74 16.14
CA ARG A 161 -6.90 -2.78 15.00
C ARG A 161 -6.18 -2.92 13.66
N ARG A 162 -5.04 -2.26 13.47
CA ARG A 162 -4.19 -2.40 12.27
C ARG A 162 -3.62 -3.82 12.15
N THR A 163 -3.25 -4.46 13.25
CA THR A 163 -2.82 -5.86 13.26
C THR A 163 -3.92 -6.77 12.74
N GLU A 164 -5.14 -6.66 13.27
CA GLU A 164 -6.27 -7.48 12.80
C GLU A 164 -6.60 -7.19 11.33
N HIS A 165 -6.54 -5.92 10.91
CA HIS A 165 -6.76 -5.53 9.52
C HIS A 165 -5.72 -6.11 8.56
N LEU A 166 -4.42 -6.02 8.88
CA LEU A 166 -3.37 -6.58 8.04
C LEU A 166 -3.50 -8.10 7.92
N ILE A 167 -3.78 -8.80 9.02
CA ILE A 167 -3.97 -10.26 9.02
C ILE A 167 -5.20 -10.64 8.19
N ALA A 168 -6.33 -9.95 8.38
CA ALA A 168 -7.55 -10.23 7.66
C ALA A 168 -7.41 -9.94 6.16
N ARG A 169 -6.72 -8.86 5.76
CA ARG A 169 -6.48 -8.52 4.35
C ARG A 169 -5.53 -9.50 3.67
N LEU A 170 -4.40 -9.81 4.32
CA LEU A 170 -3.47 -10.82 3.82
C LEU A 170 -4.16 -12.17 3.65
N ALA A 171 -4.91 -12.62 4.66
CA ALA A 171 -5.65 -13.86 4.57
C ALA A 171 -6.70 -13.85 3.44
N PHE A 172 -7.43 -12.74 3.29
CA PHE A 172 -8.45 -12.62 2.25
C PHE A 172 -7.85 -12.68 0.85
N ALA A 173 -6.84 -11.86 0.57
CA ALA A 173 -6.19 -11.82 -0.74
C ALA A 173 -5.50 -13.17 -1.05
N GLN A 174 -4.74 -13.72 -0.10
CA GLN A 174 -4.06 -15.00 -0.30
C GLN A 174 -5.03 -16.14 -0.58
N GLU A 175 -6.13 -16.22 0.18
CA GLU A 175 -7.09 -17.31 0.00
C GLU A 175 -7.94 -17.15 -1.25
N LEU A 176 -8.29 -15.91 -1.64
CA LEU A 176 -8.99 -15.64 -2.89
C LEU A 176 -8.20 -16.20 -4.08
N TRP A 177 -6.93 -15.82 -4.21
CA TRP A 177 -6.10 -16.25 -5.34
C TRP A 177 -5.78 -17.74 -5.28
N ALA A 178 -5.54 -18.30 -4.08
CA ALA A 178 -5.36 -19.74 -3.92
C ALA A 178 -6.60 -20.55 -4.30
N SER A 179 -7.81 -20.06 -3.96
CA SER A 179 -9.08 -20.71 -4.31
C SER A 179 -9.36 -20.66 -5.81
N LEU A 180 -8.77 -19.70 -6.52
CA LEU A 180 -8.79 -19.62 -7.99
C LEU A 180 -7.71 -20.49 -8.65
N GLY A 181 -6.98 -21.30 -7.87
CA GLY A 181 -5.96 -22.23 -8.37
C GLY A 181 -4.57 -21.62 -8.58
N TYR A 182 -4.30 -20.42 -8.05
CA TYR A 182 -3.00 -19.77 -8.20
C TYR A 182 -2.12 -19.96 -6.94
N GLU A 183 -0.91 -20.49 -7.14
CA GLU A 183 0.16 -20.47 -6.13
C GLU A 183 1.02 -19.20 -6.23
N SER A 184 1.09 -18.64 -7.44
CA SER A 184 1.78 -17.40 -7.78
C SER A 184 1.04 -16.65 -8.87
N VAL A 185 1.37 -15.37 -9.01
CA VAL A 185 0.81 -14.47 -10.02
C VAL A 185 1.91 -13.71 -10.74
N VAL A 186 1.74 -13.51 -12.04
CA VAL A 186 2.66 -12.68 -12.84
C VAL A 186 2.27 -11.23 -12.68
N LEU A 187 3.22 -10.42 -12.21
CA LEU A 187 3.04 -8.98 -12.02
C LEU A 187 4.13 -8.21 -12.78
N TYR A 188 3.78 -6.96 -13.11
CA TYR A 188 4.63 -6.05 -13.86
C TYR A 188 4.80 -4.74 -13.10
N ARG A 189 5.97 -4.12 -13.23
CA ARG A 189 6.24 -2.76 -12.74
C ARG A 189 7.01 -2.00 -13.80
N GLY A 190 6.50 -0.84 -14.21
CA GLY A 190 7.21 0.10 -15.06
C GLY A 190 7.71 1.30 -14.25
N MET A 191 8.86 1.84 -14.61
CA MET A 191 9.36 3.09 -14.07
C MET A 191 10.14 3.84 -15.15
N ALA A 192 9.95 5.14 -15.19
CA ALA A 192 10.70 6.08 -16.01
C ALA A 192 11.21 7.25 -15.17
N ALA A 193 12.37 7.80 -15.56
CA ALA A 193 12.98 8.97 -14.92
C ALA A 193 13.71 9.84 -15.94
N GLU A 194 13.78 11.15 -15.67
CA GLU A 194 14.53 12.14 -16.47
C GLU A 194 16.05 12.10 -16.24
N GLY A 195 16.50 11.23 -15.31
CA GLY A 195 17.89 10.99 -14.99
C GLY A 195 18.12 9.52 -14.64
N PRO A 196 19.27 9.16 -14.04
CA PRO A 196 19.55 7.79 -13.65
C PRO A 196 18.45 7.22 -12.74
N LEU A 197 18.07 5.97 -12.97
CA LEU A 197 17.19 5.25 -12.06
C LEU A 197 17.89 5.14 -10.69
N ARG A 198 17.30 5.76 -9.68
CA ARG A 198 17.79 5.66 -8.30
C ARG A 198 17.35 4.32 -7.72
N ALA A 199 18.16 3.78 -6.82
CA ALA A 199 17.72 2.67 -5.99
C ALA A 199 16.38 3.03 -5.33
N LEU A 200 15.42 2.12 -5.40
CA LEU A 200 14.13 2.31 -4.75
C LEU A 200 14.35 2.41 -3.24
N ALA A 201 13.78 3.45 -2.63
CA ALA A 201 13.78 3.57 -1.19
C ALA A 201 13.10 2.33 -0.57
N PRO A 202 13.61 1.81 0.57
CA PRO A 202 12.94 0.75 1.30
C PRO A 202 11.47 1.13 1.55
N SER A 203 10.57 0.23 1.19
CA SER A 203 9.14 0.38 1.42
C SER A 203 8.62 -0.93 1.96
N SER A 204 7.64 -0.89 2.85
CA SER A 204 7.00 -2.11 3.35
C SER A 204 5.89 -2.61 2.42
N PHE A 205 5.33 -1.71 1.60
CA PHE A 205 4.34 -2.02 0.58
C PHE A 205 4.85 -1.67 -0.82
N LEU A 206 4.56 -2.51 -1.80
CA LEU A 206 4.88 -2.25 -3.21
C LEU A 206 3.62 -2.34 -4.06
N SER A 207 3.48 -1.43 -5.00
CA SER A 207 2.44 -1.47 -6.02
C SER A 207 3.01 -2.04 -7.31
N ALA A 208 2.28 -2.99 -7.90
CA ALA A 208 2.53 -3.62 -9.19
C ALA A 208 1.21 -3.83 -9.91
N THR A 209 1.25 -4.19 -11.19
CA THR A 209 0.03 -4.40 -12.00
C THR A 209 0.02 -5.78 -12.63
N PHE A 210 -1.16 -6.37 -12.77
CA PHE A 210 -1.39 -7.56 -13.60
C PHE A 210 -1.35 -7.25 -15.10
N SER A 211 -1.50 -5.97 -15.48
CA SER A 211 -1.51 -5.53 -16.88
C SER A 211 -0.13 -5.12 -17.35
N ARG A 212 0.42 -5.88 -18.30
CA ARG A 212 1.66 -5.50 -18.98
C ARG A 212 1.54 -4.13 -19.66
N GLU A 213 0.39 -3.81 -20.23
CA GLU A 213 0.15 -2.54 -20.92
C GLU A 213 0.32 -1.35 -19.97
N VAL A 214 -0.30 -1.41 -18.79
CA VAL A 214 -0.16 -0.37 -17.75
C VAL A 214 1.29 -0.20 -17.34
N ALA A 215 2.02 -1.31 -17.14
CA ALA A 215 3.44 -1.22 -16.81
C ALA A 215 4.28 -0.65 -17.97
N THR A 216 3.94 -0.95 -19.23
CA THR A 216 4.60 -0.36 -20.40
C THR A 216 4.36 1.15 -20.48
N GLU A 217 3.15 1.64 -20.20
CA GLU A 217 2.84 3.08 -20.15
C GLU A 217 3.74 3.81 -19.13
N HIS A 218 3.95 3.22 -17.94
CA HIS A 218 4.88 3.76 -16.94
C HIS A 218 6.36 3.66 -17.34
N PHE A 219 6.71 2.67 -18.17
CA PHE A 219 8.07 2.47 -18.68
C PHE A 219 8.41 3.47 -19.80
N GLU A 220 7.49 3.73 -20.73
CA GLU A 220 7.69 4.70 -21.81
C GLU A 220 7.92 6.11 -21.25
N GLY A 221 7.19 6.47 -20.19
CA GLY A 221 7.31 7.76 -19.54
C GLY A 221 6.96 8.93 -20.47
N GLY A 222 7.63 10.07 -20.29
CA GLY A 222 7.40 11.28 -21.09
C GLY A 222 8.56 11.63 -22.04
N PRO A 223 8.43 12.73 -22.81
CA PRO A 223 9.48 13.17 -23.74
C PRO A 223 10.85 13.46 -23.10
N ALA A 224 10.87 13.71 -21.78
CA ALA A 224 12.08 13.97 -21.01
C ALA A 224 12.70 12.70 -20.38
N THR A 225 12.09 11.53 -20.56
CA THR A 225 12.61 10.26 -20.01
C THR A 225 14.00 9.97 -20.57
N LYS A 226 14.96 9.71 -19.67
CA LYS A 226 16.34 9.32 -20.02
C LYS A 226 16.70 7.92 -19.57
N SER A 227 15.97 7.38 -18.59
CA SER A 227 16.18 6.03 -18.10
C SER A 227 14.86 5.43 -17.70
N ALA A 228 14.66 4.15 -18.04
CA ALA A 228 13.45 3.43 -17.72
C ALA A 228 13.75 1.96 -17.49
N ALA A 229 12.90 1.30 -16.72
CA ALA A 229 12.97 -0.12 -16.46
C ALA A 229 11.56 -0.72 -16.38
N LEU A 230 11.42 -1.91 -16.97
CA LEU A 230 10.22 -2.71 -16.92
C LEU A 230 10.59 -4.05 -16.29
N TRP A 231 9.98 -4.34 -15.16
CA TRP A 231 10.15 -5.61 -14.46
C TRP A 231 8.92 -6.49 -14.65
N ARG A 232 9.17 -7.79 -14.81
CA ARG A 232 8.17 -8.85 -14.79
C ARG A 232 8.62 -9.87 -13.77
N GLN A 233 7.75 -10.22 -12.84
CA GLN A 233 8.07 -11.21 -11.82
C GLN A 233 6.89 -12.14 -11.59
N ASP A 234 7.21 -13.41 -11.37
CA ASP A 234 6.29 -14.37 -10.79
C ASP A 234 6.34 -14.22 -9.26
N VAL A 235 5.23 -13.81 -8.66
CA VAL A 235 5.12 -13.40 -7.26
C VAL A 235 4.22 -14.40 -6.52
N PRO A 236 4.68 -15.03 -5.42
CA PRO A 236 3.85 -15.96 -4.68
C PRO A 236 2.64 -15.24 -4.08
N VAL A 237 1.47 -15.88 -4.10
CA VAL A 237 0.22 -15.28 -3.59
C VAL A 237 0.33 -14.87 -2.12
N SER A 238 1.21 -15.53 -1.36
CA SER A 238 1.54 -15.20 0.05
C SER A 238 2.04 -13.77 0.28
N ARG A 239 2.43 -13.05 -0.79
CA ARG A 239 2.85 -11.65 -0.73
C ARG A 239 1.72 -10.67 -1.04
N LEU A 240 0.58 -11.12 -1.55
CA LEU A 240 -0.55 -10.26 -1.90
C LEU A 240 -1.23 -9.73 -0.62
N VAL A 241 -1.31 -8.41 -0.49
CA VAL A 241 -2.06 -7.71 0.57
C VAL A 241 -3.47 -7.40 0.09
N MET A 242 -3.60 -6.88 -1.13
CA MET A 242 -4.86 -6.56 -1.78
C MET A 242 -4.68 -6.39 -3.28
N THR A 243 -5.73 -6.62 -4.06
CA THR A 243 -5.74 -6.44 -5.51
C THR A 243 -6.97 -5.71 -6.00
N PHE A 244 -6.93 -5.25 -7.25
CA PHE A 244 -8.06 -4.59 -7.91
C PHE A 244 -9.32 -5.46 -7.96
N LEU A 245 -9.15 -6.79 -7.94
CA LEU A 245 -10.20 -7.77 -8.14
C LEU A 245 -11.24 -7.75 -7.02
N GLU A 246 -10.79 -7.65 -5.77
CA GLU A 246 -11.63 -7.61 -4.58
C GLU A 246 -11.67 -6.25 -3.87
N THR A 247 -10.80 -5.30 -4.27
CA THR A 247 -10.73 -3.97 -3.67
C THR A 247 -11.36 -2.91 -4.57
N ARG A 248 -12.59 -2.49 -4.23
CA ARG A 248 -13.39 -1.54 -5.02
C ARG A 248 -12.65 -0.24 -5.35
N ARG A 249 -11.93 0.33 -4.37
CA ARG A 249 -11.20 1.60 -4.54
C ARG A 249 -10.13 1.53 -5.65
N MET A 250 -9.43 0.41 -5.77
CA MET A 250 -8.40 0.17 -6.79
C MET A 250 -8.97 0.04 -8.22
N SER A 251 -10.24 -0.34 -8.33
CA SER A 251 -10.95 -0.47 -9.63
C SER A 251 -11.72 0.79 -10.06
N SER A 252 -11.79 1.82 -9.21
CA SER A 252 -12.70 2.95 -9.41
C SER A 252 -12.13 4.08 -10.27
N ARG A 253 -10.87 4.49 -10.05
CA ARG A 253 -10.32 5.73 -10.60
C ARG A 253 -9.29 5.50 -11.70
N PHE A 254 -8.26 4.70 -11.42
CA PHE A 254 -7.10 4.57 -12.30
C PHE A 254 -7.15 3.29 -13.17
N LYS A 255 -8.01 2.32 -12.85
CA LYS A 255 -8.22 1.07 -13.61
C LYS A 255 -6.89 0.45 -14.07
N GLU A 256 -5.98 0.25 -13.13
CA GLU A 256 -4.61 -0.18 -13.43
C GLU A 256 -4.43 -1.70 -13.35
N ALA A 257 -5.48 -2.46 -12.99
CA ALA A 257 -5.35 -3.86 -12.57
C ALA A 257 -4.24 -4.01 -11.50
N GLU A 258 -4.27 -3.13 -10.49
CA GLU A 258 -3.23 -3.00 -9.47
C GLU A 258 -3.25 -4.15 -8.44
N ALA A 259 -2.08 -4.49 -7.93
CA ALA A 259 -1.82 -5.36 -6.79
C ALA A 259 -0.91 -4.64 -5.79
N VAL A 260 -1.23 -4.75 -4.50
CA VAL A 260 -0.37 -4.31 -3.41
C VAL A 260 0.27 -5.51 -2.75
N LEU A 261 1.59 -5.45 -2.62
CA LEU A 261 2.45 -6.52 -2.15
C LEU A 261 3.12 -6.14 -0.84
N LEU A 262 3.38 -7.14 0.01
CA LEU A 262 4.44 -7.06 1.01
C LEU A 262 5.78 -6.96 0.29
N ALA A 263 6.59 -5.96 0.61
CA ALA A 263 7.89 -5.78 -0.03
C ALA A 263 8.92 -6.83 0.43
N GLU A 264 9.75 -7.30 -0.51
CA GLU A 264 10.86 -8.19 -0.19
C GLU A 264 12.10 -7.38 0.20
N PRO A 265 12.68 -7.60 1.40
CA PRO A 265 13.78 -6.79 1.90
C PRO A 265 15.05 -6.83 1.04
N ARG A 266 15.22 -7.87 0.22
CA ARG A 266 16.48 -8.15 -0.50
C ARG A 266 16.53 -7.58 -1.92
N THR A 267 15.39 -7.36 -2.57
CA THR A 267 15.35 -6.98 -3.98
C THR A 267 14.95 -5.53 -4.19
N GLY A 268 14.16 -4.93 -3.28
CA GLY A 268 13.69 -3.53 -3.33
C GLY A 268 12.81 -3.17 -4.53
N VAL A 269 12.74 -4.04 -5.53
CA VAL A 269 12.07 -3.87 -6.82
C VAL A 269 10.78 -4.68 -6.89
N PHE A 270 10.63 -5.74 -6.10
CA PHE A 270 9.41 -6.54 -6.07
C PHE A 270 9.09 -7.09 -4.72
#